data_AF-A0A1S3MXK7-F1
#
_entry.id   AF-A0A1S3MXK7-F1
#
_cell.length_a   1.000
_cell.length_b   1.000
_cell.length_c   1.000
_cell.angle_alpha   90.00
_cell.angle_beta   90.00
_cell.angle_gamma   90.00
#
_symmetry.space_group_name_H-M   'P 1'
#
loop_
_entity.id
_entity.type
_entity.pdbx_description
1 polymer ?
#
loop_
_entity_poly.entity_id
_entity_poly.type
_entity_poly.pdbx_seq_one_letter_code
_entity_poly.pdbx_strand_id
1 'polypeptide(L)'
;MVQLLKEEQAQITQRIESLRKDLIQTLVPSDPHDTSNVLLEVVTGWTTGGDICQQFTREMFDMYQGLASYKNWDFEIFNYIPAEYGGLHHAAVRIAGESVYRRLKHEGGIHRVQRIPEVGLSSRMQRIHTGTMTVIVLPQPNELDISIDPKDLQVDTFRSRGAGGQSVNTTDSAVRIVHLPTGTVSDIPLSAAES
;
A
#
# COMPACT_ATOMS: atom_id res chain seq x y z
N MET A 1 4.57 -20.02 53.99
CA MET A 1 5.47 -18.93 53.53
C MET A 1 5.67 -18.98 52.01
N VAL A 2 6.16 -20.08 51.43
CA VAL A 2 6.35 -20.21 49.97
C VAL A 2 5.06 -20.05 49.16
N GLN A 3 3.92 -20.49 49.70
CA GLN A 3 2.61 -20.41 49.03
C GLN A 3 2.08 -18.96 48.96
N LEU A 4 2.24 -18.19 50.03
CA LEU A 4 1.95 -16.75 50.08
C LEU A 4 2.83 -15.97 49.08
N LEU A 5 4.12 -16.30 49.00
CA LEU A 5 5.05 -15.68 48.03
C LEU A 5 4.63 -15.95 46.57
N LYS A 6 4.11 -17.14 46.26
CA LYS A 6 3.61 -17.48 44.92
C LYS A 6 2.32 -16.72 44.58
N GLU A 7 1.43 -16.53 45.55
CA GLU A 7 0.21 -15.75 45.37
C GLU A 7 0.53 -14.27 45.15
N GLU A 8 1.43 -13.68 45.94
CA GLU A 8 1.90 -12.31 45.74
C GLU A 8 2.59 -12.14 44.38
N GLN A 9 3.44 -13.09 43.99
CA GLN A 9 4.09 -13.06 42.67
C GLN A 9 3.06 -13.09 41.53
N ALA A 10 2.01 -13.92 41.64
CA ALA A 10 0.95 -14.00 40.65
C ALA A 10 0.16 -12.67 40.55
N GLN A 11 -0.17 -12.07 41.70
CA GLN A 11 -0.86 -10.78 41.76
C GLN A 11 -0.02 -9.64 41.16
N ILE A 12 1.28 -9.57 41.52
CA ILE A 12 2.20 -8.56 40.97
C ILE A 12 2.36 -8.75 39.47
N THR A 13 2.47 -9.99 38.98
CA THR A 13 2.59 -10.28 37.54
C THR A 13 1.34 -9.83 36.80
N GLN A 14 0.14 -10.13 37.31
CA GLN A 14 -1.11 -9.62 36.74
C GLN A 14 -1.19 -8.10 36.76
N ARG A 15 -0.70 -7.46 37.83
CA ARG A 15 -0.65 -6.00 37.95
C ARG A 15 0.29 -5.38 36.93
N ILE A 16 1.46 -5.99 36.69
CA ILE A 16 2.41 -5.56 35.66
C ILE A 16 1.80 -5.69 34.27
N GLU A 17 1.14 -6.82 33.97
CA GLU A 17 0.50 -7.04 32.68
C GLU A 17 -0.64 -6.05 32.40
N SER A 18 -1.46 -5.73 33.39
CA SER A 18 -2.51 -4.70 33.26
C SER A 18 -1.92 -3.30 33.06
N LEU A 19 -0.99 -2.88 33.92
CA LEU A 19 -0.33 -1.58 33.79
C LEU A 19 0.40 -1.42 32.45
N ARG A 20 0.99 -2.50 31.92
CA ARG A 20 1.64 -2.48 30.61
C ARG A 20 0.64 -2.26 29.47
N LYS A 21 -0.55 -2.86 29.54
CA LYS A 21 -1.61 -2.63 28.55
C LYS A 21 -2.11 -1.19 28.60
N ASP A 22 -2.34 -0.66 29.80
CA ASP A 22 -2.81 0.70 30.00
C ASP A 22 -1.77 1.73 29.50
N LEU A 23 -0.49 1.48 29.77
CA LEU A 23 0.62 2.30 29.30
C LEU A 23 0.67 2.33 27.76
N ILE A 24 0.57 1.17 27.10
CA ILE A 24 0.60 1.09 25.63
C ILE A 24 -0.60 1.80 25.02
N GLN A 25 -1.80 1.62 25.58
CA GLN A 25 -3.01 2.33 25.12
C GLN A 25 -2.89 3.84 25.26
N THR A 26 -2.24 4.32 26.33
CA THR A 26 -2.08 5.76 26.57
C THR A 26 -1.02 6.39 25.66
N LEU A 27 0.06 5.66 25.37
CA LEU A 27 1.18 6.17 24.58
C LEU A 27 0.94 6.12 23.06
N VAL A 28 0.15 5.17 22.58
CA VAL A 28 -0.06 4.96 21.14
C VAL A 28 -1.41 5.55 20.76
N PRO A 29 -1.46 6.75 20.16
CA PRO A 29 -2.69 7.29 19.62
C PRO A 29 -3.24 6.33 18.55
N SER A 30 -4.56 6.18 18.50
CA SER A 30 -5.20 5.39 17.46
C SER A 30 -5.04 6.08 16.11
N ASP A 31 -4.46 5.36 15.15
CA ASP A 31 -4.30 5.85 13.78
C ASP A 31 -5.63 5.60 13.03
N PRO A 32 -6.17 6.60 12.30
CA PRO A 32 -7.38 6.40 11.49
C PRO A 32 -7.25 5.26 10.47
N HIS A 33 -6.03 4.89 10.07
CA HIS A 33 -5.75 3.82 9.12
C HIS A 33 -5.48 2.45 9.77
N ASP A 34 -5.52 2.32 11.10
CA ASP A 34 -5.15 1.06 11.78
C ASP A 34 -5.98 -0.15 11.32
N THR A 35 -7.22 0.07 10.87
CA THR A 35 -8.13 -0.95 10.34
C THR A 35 -8.03 -1.16 8.83
N SER A 36 -7.28 -0.32 8.12
CA SER A 36 -7.16 -0.38 6.67
C SER A 36 -6.36 -1.61 6.22
N ASN A 37 -6.71 -2.10 5.02
CA ASN A 37 -5.88 -3.04 4.28
C ASN A 37 -4.57 -2.37 3.88
N VAL A 38 -3.61 -3.16 3.45
CA VAL A 38 -2.26 -2.68 3.11
C VAL A 38 -1.88 -3.07 1.70
N LEU A 39 -1.28 -2.13 0.97
CA LEU A 39 -0.42 -2.43 -0.16
C LEU A 39 1.02 -2.52 0.36
N LEU A 40 1.60 -3.71 0.27
CA LEU A 40 2.96 -3.99 0.66
C LEU A 40 3.82 -4.19 -0.59
N GLU A 41 4.90 -3.42 -0.71
CA GLU A 41 5.87 -3.59 -1.77
C GLU A 41 7.23 -3.97 -1.19
N VAL A 42 7.89 -4.94 -1.81
CA VAL A 42 9.25 -5.35 -1.49
C VAL A 42 10.15 -5.07 -2.68
N VAL A 43 11.22 -4.31 -2.45
CA VAL A 43 12.11 -3.83 -3.51
C VAL A 43 13.56 -4.13 -3.16
N THR A 44 14.30 -4.67 -4.12
CA THR A 44 15.74 -4.91 -3.93
C THR A 44 16.53 -3.62 -3.80
N GLY A 45 17.48 -3.59 -2.88
CA GLY A 45 18.52 -2.57 -2.83
C GLY A 45 19.57 -2.72 -3.94
N TRP A 46 20.35 -1.65 -4.15
CA TRP A 46 21.32 -1.51 -5.25
C TRP A 46 22.78 -1.68 -4.79
N THR A 47 23.05 -2.52 -3.79
CA THR A 47 24.41 -2.68 -3.24
C THR A 47 25.27 -3.69 -4.01
N THR A 48 26.60 -3.54 -3.95
CA THR A 48 27.59 -4.46 -4.53
C THR A 48 27.35 -5.90 -4.08
N GLY A 49 26.93 -6.76 -5.01
CA GLY A 49 26.46 -8.13 -4.74
C GLY A 49 24.94 -8.28 -4.87
N GLY A 50 24.35 -7.74 -5.95
CA GLY A 50 22.89 -7.70 -6.18
C GLY A 50 22.16 -9.03 -5.95
N ASP A 51 22.82 -10.16 -6.23
CA ASP A 51 22.29 -11.51 -6.01
C ASP A 51 21.81 -11.73 -4.56
N ILE A 52 22.55 -11.24 -3.55
CA ILE A 52 22.16 -11.41 -2.14
C ILE A 52 20.92 -10.59 -1.79
N CYS A 53 20.79 -9.40 -2.39
CA CYS A 53 19.65 -8.51 -2.16
C CYS A 53 18.39 -9.11 -2.78
N GLN A 54 18.51 -9.68 -3.98
CA GLN A 54 17.41 -10.35 -4.67
C GLN A 54 16.92 -11.59 -3.90
N GLN A 55 17.84 -12.42 -3.43
CA GLN A 55 17.49 -13.60 -2.62
C GLN A 55 16.81 -13.19 -1.31
N PHE A 56 17.38 -12.22 -0.60
CA PHE A 56 16.81 -11.72 0.64
C PHE A 56 15.43 -11.08 0.44
N THR A 57 15.23 -10.38 -0.68
CA THR A 57 13.93 -9.80 -1.03
C THR A 57 12.88 -10.89 -1.25
N ARG A 58 13.25 -12.00 -1.88
CA ARG A 58 12.37 -13.17 -2.03
C ARG A 58 12.04 -13.83 -0.69
N GLU A 59 13.05 -14.05 0.16
CA GLU A 59 12.83 -14.66 1.49
C GLU A 59 11.90 -13.84 2.36
N MET A 60 12.04 -12.51 2.34
CA MET A 60 11.13 -11.60 3.05
C MET A 60 9.73 -11.62 2.45
N PHE A 61 9.60 -11.70 1.12
CA PHE A 61 8.30 -11.88 0.47
C PHE A 61 7.61 -13.18 0.92
N ASP A 62 8.34 -14.29 0.90
CA ASP A 62 7.85 -15.61 1.35
C ASP A 62 7.48 -15.59 2.85
N MET A 63 8.26 -14.86 3.66
CA MET A 63 7.94 -14.62 5.08
C MET A 63 6.61 -13.86 5.25
N TYR A 64 6.38 -12.79 4.48
CA TYR A 64 5.11 -12.04 4.55
C TYR A 64 3.92 -12.88 4.05
N GLN A 65 4.11 -13.71 3.02
CA GLN A 65 3.10 -14.66 2.57
C GLN A 65 2.75 -15.70 3.66
N GLY A 66 3.77 -16.21 4.35
CA GLY A 66 3.60 -17.10 5.50
C GLY A 66 2.89 -16.42 6.68
N LEU A 67 3.24 -15.16 6.97
CA LEU A 67 2.58 -14.37 8.01
C LEU A 67 1.09 -14.14 7.70
N ALA A 68 0.76 -13.78 6.45
CA ALA A 68 -0.61 -13.60 6.01
C ALA A 68 -1.42 -14.91 6.17
N SER A 69 -0.83 -16.04 5.75
CA SER A 69 -1.42 -17.37 5.93
C SER A 69 -1.66 -17.71 7.40
N TYR A 70 -0.69 -17.42 8.29
CA TYR A 70 -0.82 -17.64 9.73
C TYR A 70 -1.90 -16.77 10.39
N LYS A 71 -2.11 -15.56 9.87
CA LYS A 71 -3.12 -14.61 10.37
C LYS A 71 -4.49 -14.74 9.67
N ASN A 72 -4.65 -15.68 8.74
CA ASN A 72 -5.82 -15.79 7.87
C ASN A 72 -6.16 -14.46 7.15
N TRP A 73 -5.12 -13.78 6.65
CA TRP A 73 -5.26 -12.60 5.82
C TRP A 73 -5.26 -12.99 4.35
N ASP A 74 -6.06 -12.28 3.56
CA ASP A 74 -6.06 -12.41 2.10
C ASP A 74 -4.77 -11.79 1.55
N PHE A 75 -4.07 -12.54 0.72
CA PHE A 75 -2.78 -12.15 0.13
C PHE A 75 -2.88 -12.19 -1.39
N GLU A 76 -3.08 -11.04 -2.02
CA GLU A 76 -3.32 -10.90 -3.45
C GLU A 76 -2.13 -10.23 -4.13
N ILE A 77 -1.46 -10.94 -5.03
CA ILE A 77 -0.25 -10.47 -5.70
C ILE A 77 -0.65 -9.63 -6.92
N PHE A 78 -0.21 -8.37 -6.96
CA PHE A 78 -0.41 -7.48 -8.10
C PHE A 78 0.76 -7.47 -9.07
N ASN A 79 1.98 -7.53 -8.54
CA ASN A 79 3.19 -7.51 -9.35
C ASN A 79 4.22 -8.45 -8.75
N TYR A 80 4.94 -9.16 -9.60
CA TYR A 80 6.00 -10.09 -9.19
C TYR A 80 7.08 -10.15 -10.28
N ILE A 81 8.23 -9.56 -9.99
CA ILE A 81 9.36 -9.43 -10.93
C ILE A 81 10.51 -10.31 -10.41
N PRO A 82 10.64 -11.56 -10.88
CA PRO A 82 11.71 -12.45 -10.45
C PRO A 82 13.08 -11.98 -10.95
N ALA A 83 14.14 -12.38 -10.24
CA ALA A 83 15.52 -12.15 -10.66
C ALA A 83 16.14 -13.41 -11.26
N GLU A 84 17.21 -13.23 -12.05
CA GLU A 84 17.86 -14.30 -12.82
C GLU A 84 18.43 -15.43 -11.93
N TYR A 85 18.98 -15.07 -10.76
CA TYR A 85 19.64 -16.03 -9.86
C TYR A 85 18.76 -16.47 -8.67
N GLY A 86 17.45 -16.63 -8.90
CA GLY A 86 16.54 -17.24 -7.92
C GLY A 86 16.04 -16.30 -6.82
N GLY A 87 16.23 -15.00 -6.97
CA GLY A 87 15.67 -13.97 -6.09
C GLY A 87 14.49 -13.22 -6.70
N LEU A 88 14.19 -12.06 -6.14
CA LEU A 88 13.08 -11.19 -6.52
C LEU A 88 13.61 -9.76 -6.65
N HIS A 89 13.30 -9.03 -7.73
CA HIS A 89 13.63 -7.61 -7.87
C HIS A 89 12.59 -6.70 -7.21
N HIS A 90 11.32 -7.05 -7.43
CA HIS A 90 10.18 -6.27 -6.98
C HIS A 90 8.96 -7.18 -6.85
N ALA A 91 8.20 -7.06 -5.78
CA ALA A 91 6.82 -7.54 -5.73
C ALA A 91 5.92 -6.54 -5.02
N ALA A 92 4.66 -6.48 -5.47
CA ALA A 92 3.61 -5.70 -4.84
C ALA A 92 2.44 -6.63 -4.52
N VAL A 93 1.93 -6.54 -3.30
CA VAL A 93 0.85 -7.40 -2.79
C VAL A 93 -0.16 -6.58 -1.99
N ARG A 94 -1.45 -6.86 -2.19
CA ARG A 94 -2.51 -6.42 -1.30
C ARG A 94 -2.71 -7.44 -0.19
N ILE A 95 -2.63 -6.97 1.04
CA ILE A 95 -2.92 -7.77 2.24
C ILE A 95 -4.19 -7.21 2.86
N ALA A 96 -5.25 -8.02 2.90
CA ALA A 96 -6.54 -7.64 3.46
C ALA A 96 -6.94 -8.54 4.63
N GLY A 97 -7.54 -7.94 5.66
CA GLY A 97 -7.92 -8.65 6.88
C GLY A 97 -8.06 -7.74 8.09
N GLU A 98 -8.10 -8.34 9.28
CA GLU A 98 -8.29 -7.59 10.52
C GLU A 98 -7.02 -6.85 10.96
N SER A 99 -7.10 -5.52 11.03
CA SER A 99 -6.05 -4.63 11.56
C SER A 99 -4.66 -4.83 10.91
N VAL A 100 -4.62 -5.03 9.59
CA VAL A 100 -3.38 -5.32 8.85
C VAL A 100 -2.39 -4.16 8.95
N TYR A 101 -2.83 -2.92 8.68
CA TYR A 101 -1.94 -1.75 8.72
C TYR A 101 -1.34 -1.52 10.10
N ARG A 102 -2.13 -1.64 11.17
CA ARG A 102 -1.64 -1.52 12.54
C ARG A 102 -0.48 -2.46 12.85
N ARG A 103 -0.48 -3.67 12.26
CA ARG A 103 0.54 -4.68 12.48
C ARG A 103 1.77 -4.48 11.59
N LEU A 104 1.57 -4.06 10.34
CA LEU A 104 2.65 -3.95 9.35
C LEU A 104 3.27 -2.55 9.26
N LYS A 105 2.68 -1.50 9.84
CA LYS A 105 3.21 -0.12 9.74
C LYS A 105 4.66 0.06 10.21
N HIS A 106 5.12 -0.80 11.12
CA HIS A 106 6.48 -0.79 11.65
C HIS A 106 7.46 -1.62 10.83
N GLU A 107 6.98 -2.38 9.84
CA GLU A 107 7.79 -3.17 8.92
C GLU A 107 8.34 -2.32 7.76
N GLY A 108 7.76 -1.13 7.54
CA GLY A 108 8.19 -0.20 6.50
C GLY A 108 9.59 0.35 6.76
N GLY A 109 10.44 0.31 5.74
CA GLY A 109 11.81 0.83 5.81
C GLY A 109 12.84 -0.07 5.15
N ILE A 110 14.11 0.20 5.46
CA ILE A 110 15.25 -0.53 4.89
C ILE A 110 15.63 -1.68 5.83
N HIS A 111 15.68 -2.89 5.27
CA HIS A 111 16.12 -4.10 5.96
C HIS A 111 17.50 -4.49 5.46
N ARG A 112 18.37 -4.91 6.38
CA ARG A 112 19.77 -5.26 6.10
C ARG A 112 20.02 -6.73 6.38
N VAL A 113 20.77 -7.37 5.48
CA VAL A 113 21.23 -8.76 5.63
C VAL A 113 22.75 -8.82 5.56
N GLN A 114 23.36 -9.68 6.37
CA GLN A 114 24.79 -10.00 6.32
C GLN A 114 24.98 -11.51 6.39
N ARG A 115 25.38 -12.12 5.27
CA ARG A 115 25.67 -13.57 5.20
C ARG A 115 26.59 -13.89 4.04
N ILE A 116 27.03 -15.14 3.97
CA ILE A 116 27.70 -15.68 2.79
C ILE A 116 26.61 -16.02 1.76
N PRO A 117 26.65 -15.50 0.52
CA PRO A 117 25.67 -15.83 -0.50
C PRO A 117 25.71 -17.32 -0.87
N GLU A 118 24.54 -17.96 -0.92
CA GLU A 118 24.44 -19.38 -1.29
C GLU A 118 24.53 -19.57 -2.80
N VAL A 119 23.88 -18.68 -3.57
CA VAL A 119 23.81 -18.75 -5.04
C VAL A 119 24.17 -17.40 -5.69
N GLY A 120 24.48 -17.41 -6.99
CA GLY A 120 24.86 -16.23 -7.76
C GLY A 120 26.38 -16.08 -7.99
N LEU A 121 26.79 -14.96 -8.58
CA LEU A 121 28.20 -14.65 -8.84
C LEU A 121 28.97 -14.41 -7.54
N SER A 122 28.27 -13.86 -6.55
CA SER A 122 28.85 -13.50 -5.24
C SER A 122 29.20 -14.72 -4.38
N SER A 123 28.61 -15.91 -4.61
CA SER A 123 28.89 -17.12 -3.83
C SER A 123 30.31 -17.68 -4.05
N ARG A 124 30.95 -17.33 -5.17
CA ARG A 124 32.32 -17.77 -5.50
C ARG A 124 33.37 -17.24 -4.54
N MET A 125 33.12 -16.08 -3.93
CA MET A 125 34.10 -15.41 -3.09
C MET A 125 34.06 -15.90 -1.63
N GLN A 126 33.08 -16.73 -1.23
CA GLN A 126 32.94 -17.35 0.11
C GLN A 126 33.25 -16.39 1.28
N ARG A 127 32.78 -15.14 1.17
CA ARG A 127 32.96 -14.07 2.15
C ARG A 127 31.60 -13.57 2.60
N ILE A 128 31.56 -12.82 3.70
CA ILE A 128 30.34 -12.15 4.14
C ILE A 128 30.07 -10.96 3.22
N HIS A 129 28.89 -10.95 2.62
CA HIS A 129 28.36 -9.82 1.86
C HIS A 129 27.29 -9.11 2.68
N THR A 130 27.16 -7.80 2.48
CA THR A 130 26.08 -7.01 3.07
C THR A 130 25.11 -6.61 1.98
N GLY A 131 23.84 -6.94 2.15
CA GLY A 131 22.75 -6.58 1.26
C GLY A 131 21.70 -5.73 1.95
N THR A 132 20.88 -5.05 1.15
CA THR A 132 19.74 -4.28 1.64
C THR A 132 18.51 -4.53 0.76
N MET A 133 17.34 -4.37 1.36
CA MET A 133 16.05 -4.35 0.66
C MET A 133 15.14 -3.32 1.34
N THR A 134 14.14 -2.85 0.61
CA THR A 134 13.19 -1.87 1.11
C THR A 134 11.80 -2.50 1.14
N VAL A 135 11.11 -2.35 2.27
CA VAL A 135 9.70 -2.67 2.42
C VAL A 135 8.93 -1.36 2.46
N ILE A 136 7.93 -1.23 1.59
CA ILE A 136 7.02 -0.09 1.55
C ILE A 136 5.66 -0.59 2.01
N VAL A 137 5.06 0.11 2.97
CA VAL A 137 3.77 -0.24 3.57
C VAL A 137 2.85 0.95 3.43
N LEU A 138 1.84 0.83 2.55
CA LEU A 138 0.88 1.88 2.29
C LEU A 138 -0.52 1.43 2.75
N PRO A 139 -1.24 2.25 3.54
CA PRO A 139 -2.63 1.96 3.85
C PRO A 139 -3.45 2.12 2.57
N GLN A 140 -4.30 1.14 2.26
CA GLN A 140 -5.23 1.26 1.13
C GLN A 140 -6.29 2.32 1.51
N PRO A 141 -6.45 3.39 0.71
CA PRO A 141 -7.53 4.33 0.94
C PRO A 141 -8.86 3.65 0.65
N ASN A 142 -9.90 4.05 1.39
CA ASN A 142 -11.26 3.66 1.02
C ASN A 142 -11.59 4.30 -0.33
N GLU A 143 -12.30 3.59 -1.19
CA GLU A 143 -12.88 4.19 -2.40
C GLU A 143 -13.75 5.37 -1.97
N LEU A 144 -13.36 6.57 -2.40
CA LEU A 144 -14.15 7.77 -2.22
C LEU A 144 -15.25 7.71 -3.26
N ASP A 145 -16.49 7.53 -2.82
CA ASP A 145 -17.66 7.69 -3.68
C ASP A 145 -17.85 9.19 -3.92
N ILE A 146 -17.29 9.69 -5.02
CA ILE A 146 -17.34 11.11 -5.38
C ILE A 146 -18.71 11.37 -6.03
N SER A 147 -19.67 11.80 -5.22
CA SER A 147 -20.93 12.32 -5.73
C SER A 147 -20.75 13.75 -6.20
N ILE A 148 -20.97 14.01 -7.50
CA ILE A 148 -20.97 15.37 -8.06
C ILE A 148 -22.37 15.95 -7.86
N ASP A 149 -22.51 16.99 -7.03
CA ASP A 149 -23.79 17.69 -6.88
C ASP A 149 -24.07 18.50 -8.16
N PRO A 150 -25.24 18.33 -8.79
CA PRO A 150 -25.63 19.13 -9.95
C PRO A 150 -25.57 20.66 -9.73
N LYS A 151 -25.66 21.13 -8.48
CA LYS A 151 -25.54 22.57 -8.15
C LYS A 151 -24.13 23.12 -8.36
N ASP A 152 -23.12 22.27 -8.30
CA ASP A 152 -21.72 22.64 -8.51
C ASP A 152 -21.33 22.60 -10.00
N LEU A 153 -22.25 22.17 -10.87
CA LEU A 153 -22.08 22.15 -12.31
C LEU A 153 -22.83 23.32 -12.95
N GLN A 154 -22.09 24.22 -13.59
CA GLN A 154 -22.67 25.18 -14.52
C GLN A 154 -22.67 24.57 -15.91
N VAL A 155 -23.85 24.48 -16.52
CA VAL A 155 -24.05 23.93 -17.87
C VAL A 155 -24.45 25.06 -18.80
N ASP A 156 -23.57 25.41 -19.73
CA ASP A 156 -23.81 26.44 -20.74
C ASP A 156 -23.97 25.78 -22.11
N THR A 157 -25.07 26.05 -22.82
CA THR A 157 -25.27 25.58 -24.20
C THR A 157 -24.83 26.66 -25.20
N PHE A 158 -24.05 26.27 -26.20
CA PHE A 158 -23.55 27.19 -27.22
C PHE A 158 -23.45 26.52 -28.60
N ARG A 159 -23.20 27.34 -29.62
CA ARG A 159 -23.09 26.86 -31.01
C ARG A 159 -21.68 26.34 -31.28
N SER A 160 -21.59 25.13 -31.82
CA SER A 160 -20.31 24.51 -32.15
C SER A 160 -19.57 25.30 -33.24
N ARG A 161 -18.24 25.38 -33.15
CA ARG A 161 -17.37 26.01 -34.16
C ARG A 161 -16.71 24.91 -34.99
N GLY A 162 -17.42 24.41 -36.01
CA GLY A 162 -16.93 23.36 -36.91
C GLY A 162 -17.38 23.59 -38.36
N ALA A 163 -16.78 22.86 -39.30
CA ALA A 163 -17.18 22.90 -40.71
C ALA A 163 -18.51 22.14 -40.92
N GLY A 164 -19.64 22.85 -40.86
CA GLY A 164 -20.95 22.25 -41.15
C GLY A 164 -21.96 23.30 -41.63
N GLY A 165 -22.86 22.88 -42.51
CA GLY A 165 -23.75 23.74 -43.31
C GLY A 165 -24.81 24.53 -42.54
N GLN A 166 -25.88 24.92 -43.25
CA GLN A 166 -26.91 25.85 -42.75
C GLN A 166 -27.51 25.51 -41.37
N SER A 167 -27.49 24.24 -40.91
CA SER A 167 -28.02 23.85 -39.59
C SER A 167 -27.07 24.11 -38.40
N VAL A 168 -25.77 24.31 -38.63
CA VAL A 168 -24.79 24.62 -37.56
C VAL A 168 -24.94 26.05 -37.06
N ASN A 169 -25.47 26.95 -37.91
CA ASN A 169 -25.63 28.36 -37.56
C ASN A 169 -26.93 28.67 -36.80
N THR A 170 -27.92 27.78 -36.82
CA THR A 170 -29.26 28.02 -36.26
C THR A 170 -29.55 27.24 -34.99
N THR A 171 -28.88 26.11 -34.72
CA THR A 171 -29.18 25.24 -33.58
C THR A 171 -28.02 25.18 -32.58
N ASP A 172 -28.34 25.30 -31.29
CA ASP A 172 -27.36 25.09 -30.22
C ASP A 172 -26.90 23.62 -30.26
N SER A 173 -25.60 23.42 -30.52
CA SER A 173 -25.04 22.14 -30.96
C SER A 173 -23.85 21.68 -30.11
N ALA A 174 -23.52 22.42 -29.04
CA ALA A 174 -22.51 22.03 -28.06
C ALA A 174 -22.93 22.42 -26.63
N VAL A 175 -22.41 21.67 -25.65
CA VAL A 175 -22.59 21.91 -24.22
C VAL A 175 -21.22 22.10 -23.59
N ARG A 176 -21.10 23.12 -22.75
CA ARG A 176 -19.96 23.36 -21.86
C ARG A 176 -20.40 23.04 -20.43
N ILE A 177 -19.63 22.21 -19.75
CA ILE A 177 -19.83 21.91 -18.34
C ILE A 177 -18.65 22.50 -17.57
N VAL A 178 -18.93 23.34 -16.58
CA VAL A 178 -17.95 23.92 -15.67
C VAL A 178 -18.23 23.42 -14.26
N HIS A 179 -17.26 22.75 -13.64
CA HIS A 179 -17.33 22.44 -12.22
C HIS A 179 -16.84 23.64 -11.42
N LEU A 180 -17.77 24.33 -10.76
CA LEU A 180 -17.52 25.61 -10.07
C LEU A 180 -16.42 25.52 -9.00
N PRO A 181 -16.36 24.48 -8.15
CA PRO A 181 -15.33 24.38 -7.10
C PRO A 181 -13.90 24.21 -7.64
N THR A 182 -13.72 23.46 -8.74
CA THR A 182 -12.39 23.17 -9.30
C THR A 182 -12.03 24.07 -10.50
N GLY A 183 -13.00 24.78 -11.07
CA GLY A 183 -12.84 25.55 -12.30
C GLY A 183 -12.57 24.70 -13.54
N THR A 184 -12.79 23.39 -13.47
CA THR A 184 -12.55 22.47 -14.59
C THR A 184 -13.64 22.65 -15.64
N VAL A 185 -13.23 22.82 -16.90
CA VAL A 185 -14.14 23.06 -18.02
C VAL A 185 -14.02 21.92 -19.03
N SER A 186 -15.16 21.36 -19.43
CA SER A 186 -15.26 20.33 -20.47
C SER A 186 -16.28 20.74 -21.52
N ASP A 187 -15.90 20.70 -22.79
CA ASP A 187 -16.75 21.05 -23.93
C ASP A 187 -17.09 19.80 -24.74
N ILE A 188 -18.38 19.54 -24.97
CA ILE A 188 -18.88 18.34 -25.66
C ILE A 188 -19.85 18.76 -26.78
N PRO A 189 -19.64 18.33 -28.04
CA PRO A 189 -20.62 18.53 -29.10
C PRO A 189 -21.84 17.63 -28.89
N LEU A 190 -23.05 18.16 -29.09
CA LEU A 190 -24.33 17.43 -28.86
C LEU A 190 -24.48 16.20 -29.77
N SER A 191 -23.80 16.15 -30.92
CA SER A 191 -23.77 14.97 -31.79
C SER A 191 -23.07 13.75 -31.19
N ALA A 192 -22.32 13.93 -30.09
CA ALA A 192 -21.60 12.85 -29.39
C ALA A 192 -22.33 12.37 -28.13
N ALA A 193 -23.49 12.95 -27.78
CA ALA A 193 -24.22 12.63 -26.55
C ALA A 193 -25.25 11.49 -26.73
N GLU A 194 -25.46 10.99 -27.95
CA GLU A 194 -26.40 9.91 -28.30
C GLU A 194 -25.72 8.53 -28.51
N SER A 195 -24.45 8.36 -28.14
CA SER A 195 -23.72 7.08 -28.22
C SER A 195 -23.39 6.48 -26.86
#